data_AF-A0A2S2FFA0-F1
#
_entry.id   AF-A0A2S2FFA0-F1
#
_cell.length_a   1.000
_cell.length_b   1.000
_cell.length_c   1.000
_cell.angle_alpha   90.00
_cell.angle_beta   90.00
_cell.angle_gamma   90.00
#
_symmetry.space_group_name_H-M   'P 1'
#
loop_
_entity.id
_entity.type
_entity.pdbx_description
1 polymer ?
#
loop_
_entity_poly.entity_id
_entity_poly.type
_entity_poly.pdbx_seq_one_letter_code
_entity_poly.pdbx_strand_id
1 'polypeptide(L)'
;MATSKCGNCNSASFELEIKSDVKGSAYPFTFIQCSSCGSVVGVLEEKNSEWLLSQLRKKIENIEVITSNIDSNIVKLPKIVKQFFKSSKK
;
A
#
# COMPACT_ATOMS: atom_id res chain seq x y z
N MET A 1 2.46 32.51 -22.20
CA MET A 1 2.10 31.14 -21.78
C MET A 1 0.64 31.13 -21.37
N ALA A 2 -0.16 30.15 -21.79
CA ALA A 2 -1.53 30.04 -21.32
C ALA A 2 -1.54 29.64 -19.84
N THR A 3 -2.33 30.31 -19.03
CA THR A 3 -2.54 29.97 -17.61
C THR A 3 -3.84 29.19 -17.51
N SER A 4 -3.81 28.01 -16.89
CA SER A 4 -5.01 27.22 -16.62
C SER A 4 -5.98 28.01 -15.75
N LYS A 5 -7.25 28.04 -16.15
CA LYS A 5 -8.33 28.72 -15.43
C LYS A 5 -9.48 27.76 -15.17
N CYS A 6 -10.15 27.95 -14.05
CA CYS A 6 -11.37 27.24 -13.71
C CYS A 6 -12.46 27.58 -14.72
N GLY A 7 -13.05 26.58 -15.37
CA GLY A 7 -14.13 26.78 -16.35
C GLY A 7 -15.42 27.35 -15.75
N ASN A 8 -15.58 27.33 -14.42
CA ASN A 8 -16.76 27.85 -13.73
C ASN A 8 -16.60 29.32 -13.29
N CYS A 9 -15.48 29.68 -12.65
CA CYS A 9 -15.29 31.02 -12.06
C CYS A 9 -14.09 31.81 -12.61
N ASN A 10 -13.38 31.28 -13.62
CA ASN A 10 -12.18 31.86 -14.22
C ASN A 10 -10.99 32.12 -13.26
N SER A 11 -11.06 31.68 -12.00
CA SER A 11 -9.93 31.70 -11.07
C SER A 11 -8.79 30.80 -11.58
N ALA A 12 -7.56 31.16 -11.25
CA ALA A 12 -6.35 30.39 -11.55
C ALA A 12 -5.82 29.61 -10.34
N SER A 13 -6.56 29.61 -9.22
CA SER A 13 -6.16 28.93 -7.98
C SER A 13 -6.84 27.56 -7.85
N PHE A 14 -6.05 26.55 -7.52
CA PHE A 14 -6.48 25.16 -7.39
C PHE A 14 -5.86 24.53 -6.14
N GLU A 15 -6.56 23.57 -5.57
CA GLU A 15 -6.17 22.80 -4.39
C GLU A 15 -6.45 21.32 -4.56
N LEU A 16 -5.79 20.53 -3.72
CA LEU A 16 -6.04 19.10 -3.55
C LEU A 16 -6.96 18.91 -2.34
N GLU A 17 -8.08 18.25 -2.56
CA GLU A 17 -9.06 17.94 -1.52
C GLU A 17 -9.27 16.42 -1.46
N ILE A 18 -8.96 15.81 -0.31
CA ILE A 18 -9.19 14.39 -0.09
C ILE A 18 -10.61 14.19 0.42
N LYS A 19 -11.42 13.44 -0.32
CA LYS A 19 -12.78 13.08 0.09
C LYS A 19 -12.94 11.58 0.28
N SER A 20 -13.29 11.20 1.49
CA SER A 20 -13.57 9.82 1.88
C SER A 20 -15.04 9.39 1.67
N ASP A 21 -15.93 10.33 1.34
CA ASP A 21 -17.39 10.14 1.33
C ASP A 21 -18.00 10.08 -0.08
N VAL A 22 -17.22 9.67 -1.08
CA VAL A 22 -17.70 9.51 -2.46
C VAL A 22 -18.66 8.32 -2.55
N LYS A 23 -19.94 8.60 -2.83
CA LYS A 23 -21.00 7.59 -2.92
C LYS A 23 -20.64 6.49 -3.93
N GLY A 24 -20.64 5.24 -3.46
CA GLY A 24 -20.32 4.07 -4.29
C GLY A 24 -18.82 3.76 -4.37
N SER A 25 -17.97 4.54 -3.69
CA SER A 25 -16.56 4.22 -3.54
C SER A 25 -16.27 3.53 -2.22
N ALA A 26 -15.42 2.51 -2.27
CA ALA A 26 -14.81 1.92 -1.08
C ALA A 26 -13.55 2.66 -0.61
N TYR A 27 -13.04 3.60 -1.41
CA TYR A 27 -11.76 4.27 -1.19
C TYR A 27 -11.89 5.79 -1.29
N PRO A 28 -11.07 6.53 -0.53
CA PRO A 28 -11.00 7.98 -0.67
C PRO A 28 -10.46 8.38 -2.05
N PHE A 29 -10.95 9.51 -2.53
CA PHE A 29 -10.49 10.14 -3.77
C PHE A 29 -9.85 11.47 -3.45
N THR A 30 -8.81 11.81 -4.21
CA THR A 30 -8.20 13.12 -4.16
C THR A 30 -8.69 13.93 -5.34
N PHE A 31 -9.43 15.00 -5.08
CA PHE A 31 -9.92 15.90 -6.12
C PHE A 31 -8.96 17.06 -6.31
N ILE A 32 -8.70 17.41 -7.56
CA ILE A 32 -8.14 18.73 -7.89
C ILE A 32 -9.36 19.63 -8.10
N GLN A 33 -9.53 20.62 -7.23
CA GLN A 33 -10.66 21.55 -7.31
C GLN A 33 -10.19 23.01 -7.32
N CYS A 34 -11.04 23.90 -7.82
CA CYS A 34 -10.76 25.32 -7.75
C CYS A 34 -10.96 25.86 -6.33
N SER A 35 -9.92 26.43 -5.73
CA SER A 35 -9.97 27.00 -4.37
C SER A 35 -10.97 28.15 -4.20
N SER A 36 -11.41 28.77 -5.29
CA SER A 36 -12.35 29.90 -5.24
C SER A 36 -13.82 29.48 -5.27
N CYS A 37 -14.14 28.35 -5.92
CA CYS A 37 -15.55 27.95 -6.13
C CYS A 37 -15.84 26.47 -5.88
N GLY A 38 -14.84 25.66 -5.55
CA GLY A 38 -14.98 24.22 -5.32
C GLY A 38 -15.24 23.39 -6.59
N SER A 39 -15.23 23.98 -7.77
CA SER A 39 -15.41 23.23 -9.02
C SER A 39 -14.28 22.23 -9.21
N VAL A 40 -14.62 20.94 -9.24
CA VAL A 40 -13.69 19.85 -9.52
C VAL A 40 -13.23 19.93 -10.98
N VAL A 41 -11.92 19.85 -11.19
CA VAL A 41 -11.29 19.83 -12.53
C VAL A 41 -10.53 18.54 -12.81
N GLY A 42 -10.28 17.73 -11.78
CA GLY A 42 -9.63 16.44 -11.93
C GLY A 42 -9.84 15.55 -10.72
N VAL A 43 -9.65 14.25 -10.92
CA VAL A 43 -9.72 13.23 -9.87
C VAL A 43 -8.43 12.42 -9.94
N LEU A 44 -7.80 12.27 -8.78
CA LEU A 44 -6.65 11.42 -8.55
C LEU A 44 -7.07 10.30 -7.60
N GLU A 45 -6.72 9.07 -7.96
CA GLU A 45 -6.92 7.93 -7.08
C GLU A 45 -5.83 7.96 -6.00
N GLU A 46 -6.21 8.20 -4.74
CA GLU A 46 -5.26 8.42 -3.64
C GLU A 46 -4.38 7.19 -3.38
N LYS A 47 -4.96 6.00 -3.53
CA LYS A 47 -4.26 4.72 -3.43
C LYS A 47 -4.00 4.17 -4.81
N ASN A 48 -3.10 4.85 -5.50
CA ASN A 48 -2.60 4.42 -6.80
C ASN A 48 -2.08 2.97 -6.71
N SER A 49 -2.17 2.23 -7.81
CA SER A 49 -1.76 0.81 -7.92
C SER A 49 -0.40 0.53 -7.29
N GLU A 50 0.50 1.52 -7.32
CA GLU A 50 1.83 1.48 -6.72
C GLU A 50 1.85 1.31 -5.19
N TRP A 51 0.91 1.94 -4.47
CA TRP A 51 0.75 1.70 -3.03
C TRP A 51 0.30 0.26 -2.77
N LEU A 52 -0.69 -0.24 -3.52
CA LEU A 52 -1.14 -1.63 -3.40
C LEU A 52 -0.02 -2.61 -3.74
N LEU A 53 0.75 -2.36 -4.80
CA LEU A 53 1.93 -3.13 -5.18
C LEU A 53 2.98 -3.13 -4.07
N SER A 54 3.20 -1.99 -3.39
CA SER A 54 4.13 -1.92 -2.26
C SER A 54 3.69 -2.79 -1.08
N GLN A 55 2.39 -2.81 -0.77
CA GLN A 55 1.84 -3.65 0.30
C GLN A 55 1.91 -5.14 -0.06
N LEU A 56 1.60 -5.48 -1.31
CA LEU A 56 1.72 -6.85 -1.82
C LEU A 56 3.17 -7.33 -1.76
N ARG A 57 4.12 -6.50 -2.18
CA ARG A 57 5.55 -6.81 -2.11
C ARG A 57 6.02 -7.10 -0.68
N LYS A 58 5.66 -6.26 0.29
CA LYS A 58 5.99 -6.49 1.71
C LYS A 58 5.43 -7.81 2.24
N LYS A 59 4.21 -8.19 1.83
CA LYS A 59 3.62 -9.47 2.21
C LYS A 59 4.39 -10.66 1.61
N ILE A 60 4.83 -10.55 0.36
CA ILE A 60 5.64 -11.58 -0.30
C ILE A 60 7.00 -11.71 0.39
N GLU A 61 7.69 -10.61 0.65
CA GLU A 61 8.99 -10.62 1.36
C GLU A 61 8.88 -11.28 2.74
N ASN A 62 7.79 -11.03 3.49
CA ASN A 62 7.54 -11.71 4.77
C ASN A 62 7.33 -13.23 4.61
N ILE A 63 6.64 -13.66 3.55
CA ILE A 63 6.43 -15.09 3.26
C ILE A 63 7.77 -15.76 2.92
N GLU A 64 8.62 -15.11 2.12
CA GLU A 64 9.95 -15.61 1.77
C GLU A 64 10.84 -15.81 3.01
N VAL A 65 10.80 -14.86 3.95
CA VAL A 65 11.51 -14.96 5.23
C VAL A 65 10.99 -16.13 6.08
N ILE A 66 9.67 -16.28 6.20
CA ILE A 66 9.06 -17.39 6.95
C ILE A 66 9.45 -18.74 6.35
N THR A 67 9.41 -18.86 5.02
CA THR A 67 9.77 -20.09 4.30
C THR A 67 11.24 -20.45 4.52
N SER A 68 12.15 -19.47 4.41
CA SER A 68 13.58 -19.66 4.69
C SER A 68 13.84 -20.13 6.12
N ASN A 69 13.09 -19.61 7.08
CA ASN A 69 13.18 -20.02 8.48
C ASN A 69 12.72 -21.48 8.67
N ILE A 70 11.62 -21.88 8.03
CA ILE A 70 11.12 -23.27 8.06
C ILE A 70 12.18 -24.22 7.51
N ASP A 71 12.77 -23.92 6.35
CA ASP A 71 13.82 -24.75 5.75
C ASP A 71 15.02 -24.93 6.70
N SER A 72 15.47 -23.83 7.31
CA SER A 72 16.59 -23.86 8.25
C SER A 72 16.29 -24.72 9.49
N ASN A 73 15.05 -24.72 9.97
CA ASN A 73 14.63 -25.46 11.16
C ASN A 73 14.42 -26.95 10.83
N ILE A 74 13.90 -27.29 9.65
CA ILE A 74 13.81 -28.68 9.17
C ILE A 74 15.20 -29.31 9.06
N VAL A 75 16.21 -28.58 8.59
CA VAL A 75 17.59 -29.12 8.52
C VAL A 75 18.19 -29.36 9.92
N LYS A 76 17.81 -28.54 10.91
CA LYS A 76 18.31 -28.65 12.30
C LYS A 76 17.60 -29.75 13.09
N LEU A 77 16.31 -30.01 12.82
CA LEU A 77 15.50 -31.00 13.53
C LEU A 77 16.15 -32.40 13.61
N PRO A 78 16.64 -33.00 12.52
CA PRO A 78 17.30 -34.31 12.57
C PRO A 78 18.51 -34.34 13.50
N LYS A 79 19.28 -33.24 13.58
CA LYS A 79 20.47 -33.15 14.46
C LYS A 79 20.05 -33.12 15.92
N ILE A 80 19.03 -32.33 16.25
CA ILE A 80 18.47 -32.23 17.60
C ILE A 80 17.90 -33.58 18.04
N VAL A 81 17.10 -34.22 17.18
CA VAL A 81 16.52 -35.55 17.44
C VAL A 81 17.62 -36.57 17.71
N LYS A 82 18.70 -36.60 16.90
CA LYS A 82 19.85 -37.49 17.13
C LYS A 82 20.57 -37.21 18.46
N GLN A 83 20.72 -35.96 18.88
CA GLN A 83 21.32 -35.61 20.17
C GLN A 83 20.45 -36.06 21.35
N PHE A 84 19.14 -35.87 21.25
CA PHE A 84 18.19 -36.23 22.30
C PHE A 84 18.20 -37.75 22.58
N PHE A 85 18.16 -38.57 21.53
CA PHE A 85 18.23 -40.03 21.65
C PHE A 85 19.61 -40.53 22.15
N LYS A 86 20.70 -39.78 21.93
CA LYS A 86 22.02 -40.12 22.49
C LYS A 86 22.11 -39.85 23.99
N SER A 87 21.52 -38.76 24.49
CA SER A 87 21.51 -38.46 25.93
C SER A 87 20.58 -39.37 26.73
N SER A 88 19.50 -39.88 26.14
CA SER A 88 18.54 -40.75 26.83
C SER A 88 19.01 -42.21 27.03
N LYS A 89 20.16 -42.59 26.45
CA LYS A 89 20.77 -43.93 26.58
C LYS A 89 21.92 -43.99 27.62
N LYS A 90 22.22 -42.88 28.29
CA LYS A 90 23.10 -42.82 29.47
C LYS A 90 22.24 -42.74 30.73
#